data_AF-G9XP25-F1
#
_entry.id   AF-G9XP25-F1
#
_cell.length_a   1.000
_cell.length_b   1.000
_cell.length_c   1.000
_cell.angle_alpha   90.00
_cell.angle_beta   90.00
_cell.angle_gamma   90.00
#
_symmetry.space_group_name_H-M   'P 1'
#
loop_
_entity.id
_entity.type
_entity.pdbx_description
1 polymer ?
#
loop_
_entity_poly.entity_id
_entity_poly.type
_entity_poly.pdbx_seq_one_letter_code
_entity_poly.pdbx_strand_id
1 'polypeptide(L)'
;MSEEKDMSRRKFLKSGILAAGALAVGTSIFHTQVAEAAQLPEGEHCAPPSFPYPYVQLDPEKAKLDGYAGYGKSKCSYGAFEAVIGQLREKIGYPYTHVPTQVLGWGGTGGGGWGTLCGALIGAATAINYTMPKSDADKVVSELFGWYCDHPFPEFMPEAGKALEYEGPIEKSVAKSPLCHVSVSVWCDASGLKAESKARSERCARVTADVAAKTVELLNQFHSKNFKAVYKNEVVDDCMICHGKGHSLENTRGMMDCEQCHTDVDPNNLVDHIKKSWDLL
;
A
#
# COMPACT_ATOMS: atom_id res chain seq x y z
N MET A 1 43.35 -17.27 -45.37
CA MET A 1 42.29 -18.28 -45.20
C MET A 1 42.38 -18.72 -43.75
N SER A 2 41.38 -18.65 -42.90
CA SER A 2 39.94 -18.41 -43.04
C SER A 2 39.40 -18.09 -41.65
N GLU A 3 38.31 -17.35 -41.62
CA GLU A 3 37.53 -16.92 -40.45
C GLU A 3 37.20 -18.06 -39.48
N GLU A 4 37.34 -17.81 -38.19
CA GLU A 4 36.77 -18.64 -37.13
C GLU A 4 35.39 -18.07 -36.78
N LYS A 5 34.33 -18.74 -37.24
CA LYS A 5 32.94 -18.34 -36.99
C LYS A 5 32.31 -19.31 -35.99
N ASP A 6 32.15 -18.81 -34.78
CA ASP A 6 31.47 -19.42 -33.65
C ASP A 6 30.06 -19.89 -34.02
N MET A 7 29.87 -21.21 -34.06
CA MET A 7 28.59 -21.88 -34.32
C MET A 7 28.46 -23.13 -33.44
N SER A 8 28.66 -22.97 -32.13
CA SER A 8 28.28 -23.98 -31.15
C SER A 8 26.91 -23.63 -30.53
N ARG A 9 26.09 -24.64 -30.24
CA ARG A 9 24.78 -24.62 -29.54
C ARG A 9 23.49 -24.49 -30.36
N ARG A 10 23.42 -23.73 -31.46
CA ARG A 10 22.14 -23.59 -32.22
C ARG A 10 21.78 -24.74 -33.16
N LYS A 11 22.74 -25.59 -33.56
CA LYS A 11 22.48 -26.70 -34.50
C LYS A 11 21.96 -27.98 -33.84
N PHE A 12 22.21 -28.18 -32.54
CA PHE A 12 21.80 -29.40 -31.85
C PHE A 12 20.29 -29.44 -31.56
N LEU A 13 19.64 -28.27 -31.45
CA LEU A 13 18.20 -28.16 -31.20
C LEU A 13 17.33 -28.27 -32.47
N LYS A 14 17.91 -28.31 -33.68
CA LYS A 14 17.14 -28.37 -34.94
C LYS A 14 17.12 -29.74 -35.63
N SER A 15 17.72 -30.77 -35.04
CA SER A 15 17.77 -32.11 -35.66
C SER A 15 17.26 -33.25 -34.78
N GLY A 16 16.61 -32.94 -33.65
CA GLY A 16 16.11 -33.93 -32.70
C GLY A 16 14.68 -34.42 -32.96
N ILE A 17 14.26 -34.56 -34.21
CA ILE A 17 12.97 -35.16 -34.57
C ILE A 17 13.22 -36.46 -35.34
N LEU A 18 12.67 -37.55 -34.80
CA LEU A 18 12.46 -38.90 -35.36
C LEU A 18 13.62 -39.91 -35.30
N ALA A 19 13.52 -40.82 -34.34
CA ALA A 19 13.73 -42.26 -34.59
C ALA A 19 12.88 -43.07 -33.60
N ALA A 20 11.86 -43.74 -34.13
CA ALA A 20 10.95 -44.62 -33.41
C ALA A 20 11.54 -46.03 -33.24
N GLY A 21 11.40 -46.57 -32.02
CA GLY A 21 11.08 -47.98 -31.73
C GLY A 21 12.12 -49.08 -31.97
N ALA A 22 12.55 -49.75 -30.88
CA ALA A 22 12.46 -51.22 -30.69
C ALA A 22 13.05 -51.69 -29.34
N LEU A 23 12.20 -52.35 -28.53
CA LEU A 23 12.41 -53.41 -27.51
C LEU A 23 13.57 -53.35 -26.49
N ALA A 24 13.25 -53.30 -25.19
CA ALA A 24 13.33 -54.45 -24.25
C ALA A 24 13.11 -54.04 -22.76
N VAL A 25 12.16 -54.74 -22.13
CA VAL A 25 11.96 -55.13 -20.71
C VAL A 25 12.79 -54.44 -19.61
N GLY A 26 12.11 -53.86 -18.61
CA GLY A 26 12.72 -53.57 -17.30
C GLY A 26 11.84 -52.71 -16.40
N THR A 27 11.32 -53.30 -15.33
CA THR A 27 10.54 -52.68 -14.25
C THR A 27 11.25 -51.50 -13.55
N SER A 28 10.48 -50.48 -13.15
CA SER A 28 10.59 -49.66 -11.91
C SER A 28 10.61 -48.14 -12.13
N ILE A 29 9.59 -47.47 -11.54
CA ILE A 29 9.59 -46.16 -10.85
C ILE A 29 9.96 -44.89 -11.68
N PHE A 30 9.17 -43.82 -11.43
CA PHE A 30 9.21 -42.46 -11.98
C PHE A 30 8.34 -42.20 -13.22
N HIS A 31 7.05 -41.95 -12.97
CA HIS A 31 6.20 -41.22 -13.91
C HIS A 31 6.51 -39.72 -13.81
N THR A 32 7.59 -39.27 -14.45
CA THR A 32 7.67 -37.86 -14.88
C THR A 32 6.70 -37.69 -16.05
N GLN A 33 5.45 -37.32 -15.73
CA GLN A 33 4.58 -36.73 -16.73
C GLN A 33 5.23 -35.41 -17.16
N VAL A 34 5.90 -35.42 -18.31
CA VAL A 34 6.18 -34.19 -19.03
C VAL A 34 4.81 -33.65 -19.40
N ALA A 35 4.36 -32.63 -18.67
CA ALA A 35 3.15 -31.91 -19.01
C ALA A 35 3.34 -31.39 -20.42
N GLU A 36 2.60 -31.98 -21.37
CA GLU A 36 2.44 -31.44 -22.70
C GLU A 36 1.95 -30.01 -22.51
N ALA A 37 2.74 -29.03 -22.96
CA ALA A 37 2.33 -27.64 -22.91
C ALA A 37 1.07 -27.54 -23.76
N ALA A 38 -0.09 -27.57 -23.10
CA ALA A 38 -1.37 -27.40 -23.74
C ALA A 38 -1.29 -26.10 -24.54
N GLN A 39 -1.35 -26.21 -25.86
CA GLN A 39 -1.56 -25.07 -26.72
C GLN A 39 -2.90 -24.48 -26.30
N LEU A 40 -2.84 -23.39 -25.53
CA LEU A 40 -4.01 -22.59 -25.22
C LEU A 40 -4.62 -22.19 -26.56
N PRO A 41 -5.94 -22.35 -26.75
CA PRO A 41 -6.59 -21.85 -27.95
C PRO A 41 -6.19 -20.37 -28.12
N GLU A 42 -5.91 -19.97 -29.36
CA GLU A 42 -5.71 -18.56 -29.74
C GLU A 42 -7.04 -17.82 -29.53
N GLY A 43 -7.42 -17.62 -28.27
CA GLY A 43 -8.52 -16.75 -27.89
C GLY A 43 -8.14 -15.32 -28.23
N GLU A 44 -9.13 -14.54 -28.65
CA GLU A 44 -8.99 -13.09 -28.85
C GLU A 44 -8.08 -12.51 -27.77
N HIS A 45 -6.90 -12.04 -28.17
CA HIS A 45 -6.02 -11.30 -27.27
C HIS A 45 -6.78 -10.04 -26.85
N CYS A 46 -7.43 -10.08 -25.70
CA CYS A 46 -8.05 -8.90 -25.10
C CYS A 46 -6.94 -7.86 -24.93
N ALA A 47 -7.08 -6.72 -25.61
CA ALA A 47 -6.10 -5.64 -25.52
C ALA A 47 -5.94 -5.26 -24.03
N PRO A 48 -4.70 -5.01 -23.56
CA PRO A 48 -4.48 -4.63 -22.18
C PRO A 48 -5.27 -3.34 -21.87
N PRO A 49 -5.87 -3.23 -20.68
CA PRO A 49 -6.70 -2.09 -20.34
C PRO A 49 -5.84 -0.83 -20.27
N SER A 50 -6.34 0.29 -20.78
CA SER A 50 -5.65 1.57 -20.61
C SER A 50 -5.76 2.02 -19.16
N PHE A 51 -4.64 2.47 -18.60
CA PHE A 51 -4.59 3.10 -17.29
C PHE A 51 -4.83 4.61 -17.41
N PRO A 52 -5.55 5.27 -16.47
CA PRO A 52 -6.20 4.70 -15.29
C PRO A 52 -7.46 3.89 -15.60
N TYR A 53 -7.85 3.01 -14.69
CA TYR A 53 -9.07 2.21 -14.81
C TYR A 53 -10.32 3.03 -14.47
N PRO A 54 -11.48 2.68 -15.05
CA PRO A 54 -12.72 3.42 -14.83
C PRO A 54 -13.15 3.38 -13.36
N TYR A 55 -13.85 4.43 -12.93
CA TYR A 55 -14.38 4.54 -11.56
C TYR A 55 -15.90 4.64 -11.56
N VAL A 56 -16.53 4.10 -10.53
CA VAL A 56 -17.95 4.26 -10.20
C VAL A 56 -18.06 4.56 -8.72
N GLN A 57 -19.10 5.31 -8.32
CA GLN A 57 -19.32 5.65 -6.92
C GLN A 57 -19.34 4.40 -6.03
N LEU A 58 -18.50 4.43 -5.00
CA LEU A 58 -18.33 3.35 -4.04
C LEU A 58 -19.05 3.66 -2.73
N ASP A 59 -19.28 2.63 -1.92
CA ASP A 59 -19.94 2.76 -0.61
C ASP A 59 -18.87 2.80 0.50
N PRO A 60 -18.75 3.92 1.25
CA PRO A 60 -17.81 4.02 2.38
C PRO A 60 -18.08 3.03 3.50
N GLU A 61 -19.34 2.71 3.81
CA GLU A 61 -19.67 1.78 4.89
C GLU A 61 -19.34 0.36 4.49
N LYS A 62 -19.60 -0.03 3.24
CA LYS A 62 -19.12 -1.32 2.72
C LYS A 62 -17.59 -1.39 2.76
N ALA A 63 -16.89 -0.32 2.39
CA ALA A 63 -15.42 -0.28 2.45
C ALA A 63 -14.90 -0.44 3.88
N LYS A 64 -15.59 0.15 4.86
CA LYS A 64 -15.27 0.00 6.28
C LYS A 64 -15.31 -1.47 6.70
N LEU A 65 -16.43 -2.14 6.42
CA LEU A 65 -16.64 -3.56 6.76
C LEU A 65 -15.67 -4.48 6.03
N ASP A 66 -15.48 -4.27 4.72
CA ASP A 66 -14.57 -5.05 3.90
C ASP A 66 -13.10 -4.85 4.32
N GLY A 67 -12.72 -3.63 4.69
CA GLY A 67 -11.37 -3.30 5.15
C GLY A 67 -11.04 -4.00 6.45
N TYR A 68 -11.98 -3.98 7.40
CA TYR A 68 -11.89 -4.73 8.64
C TYR A 68 -11.76 -6.25 8.39
N ALA A 69 -12.67 -6.84 7.62
CA ALA A 69 -12.63 -8.26 7.29
C ALA A 69 -11.35 -8.65 6.53
N GLY A 70 -10.90 -7.79 5.62
CA GLY A 70 -9.69 -7.99 4.83
C GLY A 70 -8.43 -7.99 5.69
N TYR A 71 -8.37 -7.18 6.76
CA TYR A 71 -7.27 -7.28 7.73
C TYR A 71 -7.12 -8.70 8.30
N GLY A 72 -8.24 -9.35 8.62
CA GLY A 72 -8.23 -10.74 9.11
C GLY A 72 -7.67 -11.75 8.09
N LYS A 73 -7.77 -11.46 6.78
CA LYS A 73 -7.28 -12.32 5.70
C LYS A 73 -5.78 -12.15 5.43
N SER A 74 -5.31 -10.92 5.27
CA SER A 74 -3.90 -10.65 4.91
C SER A 74 -3.40 -9.28 5.39
N LYS A 75 -3.84 -8.86 6.58
CA LYS A 75 -3.43 -7.64 7.28
C LYS A 75 -3.79 -6.34 6.52
N CYS A 76 -3.36 -5.23 7.10
CA CYS A 76 -3.88 -3.88 6.82
C CYS A 76 -3.74 -3.42 5.37
N SER A 77 -2.62 -3.73 4.70
CA SER A 77 -2.41 -3.35 3.30
C SER A 77 -3.33 -4.07 2.34
N TYR A 78 -3.46 -5.39 2.48
CA TYR A 78 -4.47 -6.15 1.72
C TYR A 78 -5.88 -5.67 2.04
N GLY A 79 -6.22 -5.47 3.32
CA GLY A 79 -7.58 -5.11 3.73
C GLY A 79 -8.04 -3.79 3.11
N ALA A 80 -7.25 -2.73 3.22
CA ALA A 80 -7.58 -1.43 2.62
C ALA A 80 -7.63 -1.49 1.09
N PHE A 81 -6.75 -2.27 0.45
CA PHE A 81 -6.74 -2.42 -1.00
C PHE A 81 -7.96 -3.19 -1.52
N GLU A 82 -8.24 -4.35 -0.94
CA GLU A 82 -9.36 -5.21 -1.30
C GLU A 82 -10.71 -4.53 -1.06
N ALA A 83 -10.84 -3.70 -0.01
CA ALA A 83 -12.08 -2.96 0.27
C ALA A 83 -12.51 -2.01 -0.86
N VAL A 84 -11.55 -1.46 -1.59
CA VAL A 84 -11.82 -0.56 -2.73
C VAL A 84 -11.89 -1.35 -4.04
N ILE A 85 -10.85 -2.15 -4.33
CA ILE A 85 -10.78 -2.92 -5.57
C ILE A 85 -11.89 -3.97 -5.66
N GLY A 86 -12.28 -4.57 -4.54
CA GLY A 86 -13.38 -5.53 -4.46
C GLY A 86 -14.71 -4.92 -4.93
N GLN A 87 -15.04 -3.72 -4.47
CA GLN A 87 -16.25 -3.02 -4.93
C GLN A 87 -16.18 -2.63 -6.40
N LEU A 88 -15.02 -2.16 -6.88
CA LEU A 88 -14.83 -1.83 -8.29
C LEU A 88 -14.95 -3.09 -9.17
N ARG A 89 -14.43 -4.22 -8.70
CA ARG A 89 -14.58 -5.52 -9.35
C ARG A 89 -16.04 -5.97 -9.41
N GLU A 90 -16.80 -5.79 -8.32
CA GLU A 90 -18.24 -6.12 -8.28
C GLU A 90 -19.06 -5.23 -9.22
N LYS A 91 -18.79 -3.92 -9.25
CA LYS A 91 -19.62 -2.94 -9.98
C LYS A 91 -19.23 -2.74 -11.44
N ILE A 92 -17.96 -2.92 -11.79
CA ILE A 92 -17.43 -2.66 -13.15
C ILE A 92 -17.05 -3.96 -13.85
N GLY A 93 -16.49 -4.94 -13.13
CA GLY A 93 -15.95 -6.15 -13.74
C GLY A 93 -14.54 -5.92 -14.30
N TYR A 94 -14.32 -6.22 -15.57
CA TYR A 94 -13.02 -5.99 -16.22
C TYR A 94 -12.70 -4.49 -16.28
N PRO A 95 -11.47 -4.04 -15.97
CA PRO A 95 -10.25 -4.83 -15.72
C PRO A 95 -10.01 -5.24 -14.25
N TYR A 96 -10.85 -4.82 -13.31
CA TYR A 96 -10.66 -5.11 -11.88
C TYR A 96 -10.77 -6.60 -11.52
N THR A 97 -11.44 -7.41 -12.35
CA THR A 97 -11.48 -8.88 -12.21
C THR A 97 -10.11 -9.54 -12.29
N HIS A 98 -9.13 -8.88 -12.89
CA HIS A 98 -7.76 -9.39 -13.07
C HIS A 98 -6.74 -8.77 -12.11
N VAL A 99 -7.17 -7.94 -11.15
CA VAL A 99 -6.27 -7.33 -10.16
C VAL A 99 -6.03 -8.32 -9.01
N PRO A 100 -4.80 -8.84 -8.82
CA PRO A 100 -4.50 -9.82 -7.77
C PRO A 100 -4.25 -9.12 -6.43
N THR A 101 -5.30 -8.89 -5.65
CA THR A 101 -5.20 -8.09 -4.41
C THR A 101 -4.31 -8.69 -3.34
N GLN A 102 -4.09 -10.01 -3.36
CA GLN A 102 -3.17 -10.73 -2.47
C GLN A 102 -1.73 -10.21 -2.57
N VAL A 103 -1.35 -9.60 -3.70
CA VAL A 103 -0.02 -9.00 -3.88
C VAL A 103 0.25 -7.95 -2.80
N LEU A 104 -0.75 -7.23 -2.30
CA LEU A 104 -0.53 -6.22 -1.26
C LEU A 104 -0.44 -6.78 0.17
N GLY A 105 -0.47 -8.09 0.36
CA GLY A 105 -0.22 -8.71 1.67
C GLY A 105 1.17 -8.35 2.25
N TRP A 106 2.20 -8.16 1.41
CA TRP A 106 3.55 -7.78 1.87
C TRP A 106 3.58 -6.41 2.57
N GLY A 107 2.67 -5.51 2.21
CA GLY A 107 2.58 -4.16 2.76
C GLY A 107 2.03 -4.13 4.20
N GLY A 108 1.55 -5.27 4.71
CA GLY A 108 1.23 -5.42 6.14
C GLY A 108 2.42 -5.03 7.02
N THR A 109 2.11 -4.63 8.27
CA THR A 109 3.11 -4.30 9.32
C THR A 109 4.17 -3.28 8.89
N GLY A 110 3.84 -2.37 7.98
CA GLY A 110 4.74 -1.35 7.49
C GLY A 110 5.81 -1.88 6.53
N GLY A 111 5.43 -2.85 5.69
CA GLY A 111 6.31 -3.49 4.72
C GLY A 111 7.17 -4.58 5.38
N GLY A 112 6.70 -5.82 5.35
CA GLY A 112 7.46 -6.97 5.86
C GLY A 112 7.88 -6.88 7.33
N GLY A 113 7.17 -6.10 8.15
CA GLY A 113 7.48 -5.93 9.59
C GLY A 113 8.42 -4.78 9.93
N TRP A 114 8.87 -3.97 8.96
CA TRP A 114 9.79 -2.87 9.21
C TRP A 114 9.16 -1.66 9.91
N GLY A 115 7.82 -1.60 10.01
CA GLY A 115 7.15 -0.50 10.69
C GLY A 115 7.27 0.85 9.95
N THR A 116 7.46 0.84 8.62
CA THR A 116 7.55 2.05 7.78
C THR A 116 6.16 2.67 7.54
N LEU A 117 5.75 2.96 6.30
CA LEU A 117 4.42 3.50 6.01
C LEU A 117 3.31 2.54 6.50
N CYS A 118 2.29 3.05 7.20
CA CYS A 118 1.17 2.24 7.66
C CYS A 118 0.59 1.38 6.53
N GLY A 119 0.44 0.07 6.76
CA GLY A 119 -0.02 -0.85 5.73
C GLY A 119 -1.37 -0.45 5.14
N ALA A 120 -2.31 0.04 5.96
CA ALA A 120 -3.60 0.52 5.47
C ALA A 120 -3.45 1.67 4.46
N LEU A 121 -2.48 2.58 4.69
CA LEU A 121 -2.15 3.66 3.77
C LEU A 121 -1.50 3.15 2.48
N ILE A 122 -0.64 2.13 2.55
CA ILE A 122 -0.06 1.46 1.36
C ILE A 122 -1.20 0.91 0.48
N GLY A 123 -2.12 0.16 1.08
CA GLY A 123 -3.26 -0.43 0.38
C GLY A 123 -4.16 0.62 -0.25
N ALA A 124 -4.56 1.62 0.54
CA ALA A 124 -5.42 2.72 0.09
C ALA A 124 -4.79 3.54 -1.04
N ALA A 125 -3.54 3.99 -0.88
CA ALA A 125 -2.85 4.79 -1.91
C ALA A 125 -2.69 4.02 -3.22
N THR A 126 -2.46 2.70 -3.15
CA THR A 126 -2.40 1.85 -4.33
C THR A 126 -3.76 1.77 -5.02
N ALA A 127 -4.85 1.58 -4.26
CA ALA A 127 -6.20 1.59 -4.82
C ALA A 127 -6.58 2.93 -5.46
N ILE A 128 -6.19 4.05 -4.84
CA ILE A 128 -6.43 5.40 -5.39
C ILE A 128 -5.81 5.52 -6.79
N ASN A 129 -4.54 5.14 -6.94
CA ASN A 129 -3.79 5.28 -8.18
C ASN A 129 -4.40 4.43 -9.32
N TYR A 130 -5.07 3.31 -9.04
CA TYR A 130 -5.78 2.55 -10.09
C TYR A 130 -6.83 3.39 -10.84
N THR A 131 -7.39 4.42 -10.20
CA THR A 131 -8.57 5.14 -10.68
C THR A 131 -8.27 6.51 -11.29
N MET A 132 -7.01 6.95 -11.28
CA MET A 132 -6.62 8.30 -11.73
C MET A 132 -5.13 8.39 -12.08
N PRO A 133 -4.69 9.37 -12.88
CA PRO A 133 -3.27 9.58 -13.15
C PRO A 133 -2.51 10.02 -11.88
N LYS A 134 -1.19 9.78 -11.88
CA LYS A 134 -0.32 10.07 -10.74
C LYS A 134 -0.49 11.48 -10.16
N SER A 135 -0.56 12.50 -11.00
CA SER A 135 -0.66 13.90 -10.55
C SER A 135 -1.91 14.19 -9.72
N ASP A 136 -2.97 13.44 -9.94
CA ASP A 136 -4.20 13.55 -9.16
C ASP A 136 -4.20 12.58 -7.98
N ALA A 137 -3.68 11.37 -8.17
CA ALA A 137 -3.48 10.41 -7.09
C ALA A 137 -2.65 11.03 -5.95
N ASP A 138 -1.57 11.75 -6.29
CA ASP A 138 -0.71 12.41 -5.30
C ASP A 138 -1.49 13.40 -4.41
N LYS A 139 -2.47 14.12 -4.96
CA LYS A 139 -3.31 15.07 -4.18
C LYS A 139 -4.22 14.34 -3.21
N VAL A 140 -4.90 13.29 -3.68
CA VAL A 140 -5.84 12.50 -2.88
C VAL A 140 -5.10 11.69 -1.81
N VAL A 141 -3.94 11.13 -2.15
CA VAL A 141 -3.05 10.44 -1.21
C VAL A 141 -2.51 11.40 -0.15
N SER A 142 -2.11 12.61 -0.53
CA SER A 142 -1.64 13.62 0.42
C SER A 142 -2.73 13.99 1.42
N GLU A 143 -3.97 14.20 0.95
CA GLU A 143 -5.12 14.48 1.83
C GLU A 143 -5.41 13.31 2.78
N LEU A 144 -5.39 12.07 2.27
CA LEU A 144 -5.59 10.87 3.09
C LEU A 144 -4.50 10.72 4.16
N PHE A 145 -3.23 10.94 3.81
CA PHE A 145 -2.11 10.78 4.72
C PHE A 145 -2.12 11.87 5.80
N GLY A 146 -2.43 13.11 5.41
CA GLY A 146 -2.61 14.21 6.34
C GLY A 146 -3.75 13.95 7.32
N TRP A 147 -4.92 13.57 6.82
CA TRP A 147 -6.04 13.16 7.66
C TRP A 147 -5.65 12.03 8.62
N TYR A 148 -4.92 11.01 8.15
CA TYR A 148 -4.46 9.92 9.00
C TYR A 148 -3.55 10.40 10.14
N CYS A 149 -2.70 11.39 9.90
CA CYS A 149 -1.81 11.91 10.92
C CYS A 149 -2.57 12.61 12.05
N ASP A 150 -3.68 13.28 11.75
CA ASP A 150 -4.44 14.09 12.70
C ASP A 150 -5.69 13.44 13.26
N HIS A 151 -6.17 12.36 12.64
CA HIS A 151 -7.39 11.69 13.06
C HIS A 151 -7.17 10.78 14.28
N PRO A 152 -8.04 10.84 15.30
CA PRO A 152 -7.95 9.97 16.48
C PRO A 152 -8.49 8.57 16.17
N PHE A 153 -7.60 7.60 16.03
CA PHE A 153 -7.95 6.21 15.72
C PHE A 153 -7.96 5.27 16.94
N PRO A 154 -8.77 4.19 16.92
CA PRO A 154 -9.72 3.82 15.87
C PRO A 154 -11.10 4.46 16.07
N GLU A 155 -11.83 4.75 14.99
CA GLU A 155 -13.23 5.19 15.03
C GLU A 155 -14.20 4.01 14.88
N PHE A 156 -13.93 3.09 13.95
CA PHE A 156 -14.73 1.90 13.74
C PHE A 156 -14.76 0.99 14.97
N MET A 157 -15.95 0.56 15.34
CA MET A 157 -16.20 -0.46 16.35
C MET A 157 -16.97 -1.61 15.70
N PRO A 158 -16.45 -2.86 15.71
CA PRO A 158 -17.21 -3.99 15.23
C PRO A 158 -18.42 -4.25 16.15
N GLU A 159 -19.44 -4.93 15.61
CA GLU A 159 -20.56 -5.41 16.41
C GLU A 159 -20.07 -6.32 17.55
N ALA A 160 -20.82 -6.34 18.67
CA ALA A 160 -20.47 -7.15 19.82
C ALA A 160 -20.32 -8.64 19.44
N GLY A 161 -19.18 -9.26 19.82
CA GLY A 161 -18.89 -10.65 19.47
C GLY A 161 -18.39 -10.87 18.05
N LYS A 162 -18.04 -9.79 17.33
CA LYS A 162 -17.47 -9.81 15.97
C LYS A 162 -16.06 -9.20 15.93
N ALA A 163 -15.41 -8.99 17.08
CA ALA A 163 -14.01 -8.61 17.08
C ALA A 163 -13.16 -9.70 16.43
N LEU A 164 -12.11 -9.33 15.69
CA LEU A 164 -11.22 -10.32 15.07
C LEU A 164 -10.26 -10.90 16.09
N GLU A 165 -9.76 -10.06 16.99
CA GLU A 165 -8.65 -10.43 17.87
C GLU A 165 -8.94 -10.07 19.34
N TYR A 166 -9.67 -8.99 19.59
CA TYR A 166 -9.91 -8.46 20.93
C TYR A 166 -11.29 -7.81 21.08
N GLU A 167 -12.11 -8.37 21.96
CA GLU A 167 -13.40 -7.82 22.33
C GLU A 167 -13.25 -6.67 23.33
N GLY A 168 -13.99 -5.59 23.12
CA GLY A 168 -14.03 -4.45 24.02
C GLY A 168 -13.55 -3.13 23.41
N PRO A 169 -13.58 -2.05 24.22
CA PRO A 169 -13.13 -0.74 23.81
C PRO A 169 -11.63 -0.74 23.55
N ILE A 170 -11.21 0.04 22.55
CA ILE A 170 -9.81 0.31 22.23
C ILE A 170 -9.60 1.80 22.37
N GLU A 171 -8.61 2.18 23.18
CA GLU A 171 -8.26 3.58 23.42
C GLU A 171 -7.90 4.27 22.10
N LYS A 172 -8.30 5.54 21.96
CA LYS A 172 -7.99 6.32 20.78
C LYS A 172 -6.63 7.00 20.92
N SER A 173 -5.95 7.20 19.80
CA SER A 173 -4.67 7.92 19.73
C SER A 173 -4.55 8.67 18.42
N VAL A 174 -3.91 9.84 18.43
CA VAL A 174 -3.52 10.57 17.21
C VAL A 174 -2.05 10.26 16.91
N ALA A 175 -1.75 9.67 15.76
CA ALA A 175 -0.39 9.20 15.45
C ALA A 175 0.59 10.33 15.14
N LYS A 176 0.11 11.44 14.56
CA LYS A 176 0.92 12.55 14.02
C LYS A 176 1.94 12.13 12.96
N SER A 177 1.88 10.88 12.51
CA SER A 177 2.83 10.26 11.60
C SER A 177 2.10 9.27 10.70
N PRO A 178 2.46 9.16 9.41
CA PRO A 178 2.01 8.06 8.57
C PRO A 178 2.79 6.76 8.87
N LEU A 179 3.83 6.82 9.70
CA LEU A 179 4.67 5.68 10.03
C LEU A 179 3.96 4.73 11.02
N CYS A 180 3.93 3.45 10.67
CA CYS A 180 3.37 2.35 11.44
C CYS A 180 4.05 2.22 12.81
N HIS A 181 5.38 2.32 12.85
CA HIS A 181 6.14 2.29 14.10
C HIS A 181 5.66 3.37 15.07
N VAL A 182 5.61 4.64 14.62
CA VAL A 182 5.17 5.77 15.44
C VAL A 182 3.71 5.60 15.85
N SER A 183 2.82 5.30 14.91
CA SER A 183 1.39 5.09 15.17
C SER A 183 1.11 4.00 16.21
N VAL A 184 1.84 2.88 16.18
CA VAL A 184 1.68 1.80 17.16
C VAL A 184 2.28 2.20 18.51
N SER A 185 3.48 2.79 18.53
CA SER A 185 4.14 3.20 19.77
C SER A 185 3.33 4.24 20.54
N VAL A 186 2.86 5.29 19.85
CA VAL A 186 2.01 6.34 20.46
C VAL A 186 0.72 5.74 21.05
N TRP A 187 0.12 4.78 20.37
CA TRP A 187 -1.06 4.10 20.91
C TRP A 187 -0.73 3.21 22.11
N CYS A 188 0.40 2.50 22.07
CA CYS A 188 0.86 1.70 23.20
C CYS A 188 1.07 2.57 24.44
N ASP A 189 1.65 3.76 24.28
CA ASP A 189 1.84 4.73 25.37
C ASP A 189 0.50 5.24 25.92
N ALA A 190 -0.45 5.60 25.03
CA ALA A 190 -1.76 6.09 25.44
C ALA A 190 -2.63 5.02 26.13
N SER A 191 -2.56 3.78 25.67
CA SER A 191 -3.41 2.67 26.16
C SER A 191 -2.77 1.86 27.29
N GLY A 192 -1.46 1.93 27.47
CA GLY A 192 -0.70 1.02 28.34
C GLY A 192 -0.63 -0.42 27.83
N LEU A 193 -1.07 -0.70 26.60
CA LEU A 193 -1.11 -2.04 26.01
C LEU A 193 0.14 -2.31 25.16
N LYS A 194 0.53 -3.59 25.07
CA LYS A 194 1.77 -4.01 24.39
C LYS A 194 1.61 -4.07 22.88
N ALA A 195 2.68 -3.76 22.14
CA ALA A 195 2.70 -3.80 20.68
C ALA A 195 2.42 -5.20 20.11
N GLU A 196 2.83 -6.28 20.78
CA GLU A 196 2.53 -7.66 20.35
C GLU A 196 1.20 -8.21 20.91
N SER A 197 0.34 -7.35 21.46
CA SER A 197 -0.96 -7.77 21.98
C SER A 197 -2.00 -8.00 20.88
N LYS A 198 -2.98 -8.87 21.18
CA LYS A 198 -4.19 -9.01 20.36
C LYS A 198 -4.97 -7.69 20.24
N ALA A 199 -4.98 -6.87 21.29
CA ALA A 199 -5.61 -5.56 21.27
C ALA A 199 -4.97 -4.62 20.24
N ARG A 200 -3.64 -4.65 20.07
CA ARG A 200 -2.97 -3.93 18.97
C ARG A 200 -3.38 -4.47 17.61
N SER A 201 -3.43 -5.79 17.44
CA SER A 201 -3.87 -6.40 16.17
C SER A 201 -5.30 -5.97 15.82
N GLU A 202 -6.19 -5.99 16.80
CA GLU A 202 -7.57 -5.50 16.67
C GLU A 202 -7.61 -4.01 16.32
N ARG A 203 -6.83 -3.16 17.01
CA ARG A 203 -6.72 -1.73 16.66
C ARG A 203 -6.35 -1.56 15.19
N CYS A 204 -5.32 -2.29 14.72
CA CYS A 204 -4.89 -2.19 13.32
C CYS A 204 -5.98 -2.65 12.35
N ALA A 205 -6.82 -3.62 12.72
CA ALA A 205 -7.98 -3.99 11.94
C ALA A 205 -8.99 -2.83 11.84
N ARG A 206 -9.31 -2.20 12.97
CA ARG A 206 -10.25 -1.06 13.03
C ARG A 206 -9.71 0.16 12.27
N VAL A 207 -8.42 0.48 12.42
CA VAL A 207 -7.73 1.50 11.60
C VAL A 207 -7.81 1.19 10.10
N THR A 208 -7.71 -0.08 9.71
CA THR A 208 -7.83 -0.48 8.30
C THR A 208 -9.24 -0.19 7.77
N ALA A 209 -10.26 -0.42 8.60
CA ALA A 209 -11.65 -0.09 8.30
C ALA A 209 -11.84 1.42 8.07
N ASP A 210 -11.35 2.24 9.02
CA ASP A 210 -11.46 3.69 8.96
C ASP A 210 -10.76 4.27 7.72
N VAL A 211 -9.54 3.81 7.45
CA VAL A 211 -8.77 4.22 6.26
C VAL A 211 -9.46 3.81 4.97
N ALA A 212 -10.04 2.61 4.89
CA ALA A 212 -10.77 2.15 3.71
C ALA A 212 -12.02 3.02 3.45
N ALA A 213 -12.80 3.32 4.49
CA ALA A 213 -13.95 4.21 4.40
C ALA A 213 -13.54 5.60 3.92
N LYS A 214 -12.51 6.20 4.55
CA LYS A 214 -12.01 7.52 4.17
C LYS A 214 -11.50 7.56 2.73
N THR A 215 -10.83 6.50 2.30
CA THR A 215 -10.35 6.37 0.93
C THR A 215 -11.50 6.44 -0.07
N VAL A 216 -12.60 5.73 0.21
CA VAL A 216 -13.80 5.77 -0.65
C VAL A 216 -14.47 7.15 -0.62
N GLU A 217 -14.55 7.81 0.53
CA GLU A 217 -15.06 9.19 0.59
C GLU A 217 -14.26 10.13 -0.32
N LEU A 218 -12.92 10.10 -0.24
CA LEU A 218 -12.05 10.96 -1.03
C LEU A 218 -12.14 10.63 -2.53
N LEU A 219 -12.21 9.35 -2.90
CA LEU A 219 -12.42 8.92 -4.29
C LEU A 219 -13.76 9.41 -4.83
N ASN A 220 -14.85 9.25 -4.06
CA ASN A 220 -16.17 9.73 -4.44
C ASN A 220 -16.17 11.25 -4.63
N GLN A 221 -15.54 12.00 -3.72
CA GLN A 221 -15.39 13.45 -3.83
C GLN A 221 -14.59 13.83 -5.08
N PHE A 222 -13.49 13.13 -5.37
CA PHE A 222 -12.63 13.42 -6.51
C PHE A 222 -13.38 13.21 -7.83
N HIS A 223 -13.99 12.04 -8.01
CA HIS A 223 -14.71 11.69 -9.25
C HIS A 223 -16.03 12.45 -9.43
N SER A 224 -16.63 12.96 -8.34
CA SER A 224 -17.76 13.90 -8.40
C SER A 224 -17.35 15.38 -8.53
N LYS A 225 -16.05 15.68 -8.69
CA LYS A 225 -15.49 17.03 -8.80
C LYS A 225 -15.72 17.94 -7.58
N ASN A 226 -15.96 17.33 -6.41
CA ASN A 226 -16.16 18.01 -5.13
C ASN A 226 -14.92 17.93 -4.20
N PHE A 227 -13.87 17.23 -4.62
CA PHE A 227 -12.63 17.10 -3.84
C PHE A 227 -11.94 18.45 -3.66
N LYS A 228 -11.49 18.69 -2.43
CA LYS A 228 -10.65 19.82 -2.06
C LYS A 228 -9.50 19.29 -1.23
N ALA A 229 -8.27 19.54 -1.68
CA ALA A 229 -7.09 19.35 -0.85
C ALA A 229 -7.07 20.47 0.19
N VAL A 230 -7.33 20.14 1.44
CA VAL A 230 -7.45 21.10 2.55
C VAL A 230 -6.39 20.87 3.62
N TYR A 231 -5.77 19.69 3.66
CA TYR A 231 -4.71 19.40 4.61
C TYR A 231 -3.49 20.32 4.41
N LYS A 232 -3.00 20.86 5.53
CA LYS A 232 -1.78 21.68 5.61
C LYS A 232 -0.99 21.27 6.84
N ASN A 233 0.33 21.31 6.73
CA ASN A 233 1.24 21.13 7.85
C ASN A 233 2.11 22.39 7.97
N GLU A 234 1.69 23.31 8.84
CA GLU A 234 2.32 24.62 8.98
C GLU A 234 3.79 24.51 9.42
N VAL A 235 4.12 23.55 10.29
CA VAL A 235 5.50 23.29 10.74
C VAL A 235 6.39 22.90 9.57
N VAL A 236 5.91 22.01 8.69
CA VAL A 236 6.65 21.63 7.49
C VAL A 236 6.84 22.82 6.56
N ASP A 237 5.81 23.65 6.38
CA ASP A 237 5.88 24.81 5.51
C ASP A 237 7.01 25.77 5.95
N ASP A 238 7.16 26.01 7.26
CA ASP A 238 8.23 26.86 7.81
C ASP A 238 9.63 26.26 7.59
N CYS A 239 9.83 24.97 7.86
CA CYS A 239 11.12 24.32 7.60
C CYS A 239 11.50 24.35 6.11
N MET A 240 10.51 24.21 5.22
CA MET A 240 10.74 24.11 3.78
C MET A 240 11.11 25.45 3.14
N ILE A 241 10.99 26.59 3.85
CA ILE A 241 11.49 27.91 3.40
C ILE A 241 13.01 27.89 3.14
N CYS A 242 13.77 27.06 3.86
CA CYS A 242 15.21 26.90 3.66
C CYS A 242 15.56 25.51 3.11
N HIS A 243 14.90 24.47 3.62
CA HIS A 243 15.24 23.08 3.30
C HIS A 243 14.56 22.55 2.03
N GLY A 244 13.56 23.27 1.51
CA GLY A 244 12.77 22.87 0.35
C GLY A 244 13.48 23.07 -0.98
N LYS A 245 12.85 22.54 -2.03
CA LYS A 245 13.34 22.63 -3.41
C LYS A 245 13.49 24.08 -3.87
N GLY A 246 14.67 24.45 -4.38
CA GLY A 246 14.98 25.79 -4.88
C GLY A 246 15.37 26.80 -3.80
N HIS A 247 15.53 26.37 -2.55
CA HIS A 247 15.92 27.21 -1.42
C HIS A 247 17.39 27.03 -1.02
N SER A 248 17.85 27.78 -0.03
CA SER A 248 19.27 27.93 0.31
C SER A 248 19.96 26.63 0.73
N LEU A 249 19.25 25.70 1.39
CA LEU A 249 19.82 24.43 1.86
C LEU A 249 19.45 23.26 0.95
N GLU A 250 18.19 23.17 0.51
CA GLU A 250 17.66 22.10 -0.37
C GLU A 250 18.20 20.70 -0.02
N ASN A 251 18.10 20.30 1.25
CA ASN A 251 18.71 19.06 1.76
C ASN A 251 17.71 18.10 2.39
N THR A 252 16.40 18.36 2.27
CA THR A 252 15.34 17.45 2.72
C THR A 252 14.23 17.29 1.68
N ARG A 253 13.43 16.25 1.86
CA ARG A 253 12.21 16.01 1.10
C ARG A 253 11.21 15.27 1.97
N GLY A 254 9.99 15.78 2.03
CA GLY A 254 8.90 15.13 2.73
C GLY A 254 7.77 16.09 3.08
N MET A 255 6.70 15.52 3.63
CA MET A 255 5.56 16.24 4.19
C MET A 255 5.18 15.70 5.58
N MET A 256 6.00 14.80 6.14
CA MET A 256 5.82 14.33 7.50
C MET A 256 6.21 15.43 8.47
N ASP A 257 5.53 15.47 9.60
CA ASP A 257 5.84 16.39 10.69
C ASP A 257 7.29 16.21 11.15
N CYS A 258 8.04 17.33 11.12
CA CYS A 258 9.47 17.36 11.41
C CYS A 258 9.74 17.21 12.90
N GLU A 259 8.87 17.74 13.76
CA GLU A 259 9.07 17.80 15.22
C GLU A 259 9.09 16.41 15.87
N GLN A 260 8.52 15.41 15.20
CA GLN A 260 8.54 14.03 15.68
C GLN A 260 9.95 13.45 15.80
N CYS A 261 10.90 13.95 14.99
CA CYS A 261 12.27 13.45 14.97
C CYS A 261 13.32 14.54 15.19
N HIS A 262 13.00 15.80 14.89
CA HIS A 262 13.89 16.96 15.03
C HIS A 262 13.53 17.78 16.27
N THR A 263 13.63 17.17 17.44
CA THR A 263 13.22 17.76 18.73
C THR A 263 14.21 18.78 19.30
N ASP A 264 15.40 18.88 18.71
CA ASP A 264 16.46 19.83 19.07
C ASP A 264 16.31 21.19 18.36
N VAL A 265 15.34 21.28 17.45
CA VAL A 265 14.97 22.51 16.75
C VAL A 265 13.72 23.09 17.41
N ASP A 266 13.86 24.22 18.08
CA ASP A 266 12.69 25.00 18.50
C ASP A 266 12.17 25.79 17.29
N PRO A 267 11.00 25.43 16.72
CA PRO A 267 10.44 26.12 15.56
C PRO A 267 10.11 27.59 15.88
N ASN A 268 9.94 27.95 17.15
CA ASN A 268 9.72 29.34 17.57
C ASN A 268 11.04 30.11 17.75
N ASN A 269 12.19 29.45 17.64
CA ASN A 269 13.51 30.05 17.75
C ASN A 269 14.40 29.64 16.55
N LEU A 270 13.89 29.92 15.35
CA LEU A 270 14.62 29.72 14.09
C LEU A 270 15.97 30.45 14.07
N VAL A 271 16.09 31.60 14.76
CA VAL A 271 17.33 32.39 14.78
C VAL A 271 18.48 31.59 15.41
N ASP A 272 18.25 30.98 16.57
CA ASP A 272 19.31 30.19 17.22
C ASP A 272 19.59 28.89 16.46
N HIS A 273 18.58 28.29 15.84
CA HIS A 273 18.79 27.17 14.92
C HIS A 273 19.69 27.56 13.74
N ILE A 274 19.41 28.68 13.05
CA ILE A 274 20.22 29.18 11.93
C ILE A 274 21.65 29.46 12.37
N LYS A 275 21.81 30.15 13.51
CA LYS A 275 23.14 30.48 14.04
C LYS A 275 23.99 29.24 14.31
N LYS A 276 23.41 28.21 14.94
CA LYS A 276 24.10 26.93 15.17
C LYS A 276 24.43 26.22 13.87
N SER A 277 23.48 26.18 12.93
CA SER A 277 23.65 25.49 11.66
C SER A 277 24.71 26.11 10.75
N TRP A 278 24.95 27.42 10.88
CA TRP A 278 25.89 28.17 10.05
C TRP A 278 27.17 28.59 10.78
N ASP A 279 27.41 28.04 11.98
CA ASP A 279 28.60 28.34 12.79
C ASP A 279 28.78 29.85 13.06
N LEU A 280 27.65 30.55 13.27
CA LEU A 280 27.61 32.00 13.53
C LEU A 280 27.67 32.33 15.03
N LEU A 281 27.89 31.33 15.90
CA LEU A 281 28.01 31.44 17.36
C LEU A 281 29.19 30.61 17.87
#